data_AF-A0AA37QTP6-F1
#
_entry.id   AF-A0AA37QTP6-F1
#
_cell.length_a   1.000
_cell.length_b   1.000
_cell.length_c   1.000
_cell.angle_alpha   90.00
_cell.angle_beta   90.00
_cell.angle_gamma   90.00
#
_symmetry.space_group_name_H-M   'P 1'
#
loop_
_entity.id
_entity.type
_entity.pdbx_description
1 polymer ?
#
loop_
_entity_poly.entity_id
_entity_poly.type
_entity_poly.pdbx_seq_one_letter_code
_entity_poly.pdbx_strand_id
1 'polypeptide(L)'
;MADESVVASIIPWREPKTAKPRPKRTPVVKPRPRPKPKKAKAALDDEMLASETLIMPDFLDYVNEPSTTPAGTPARTEAAASAAAAAIPAAPSTMAPRDIAPALDGDIVPASAPVMPRKVVERPRITASSILLQLAALALAAVGMAMNGWFAHSLGSNSTAGWMFLAVGVTADLVALVMPTCAARLWQGRHRASALTGWTVWLMTFVFAVTAGIGFASTNISDVTLARASRVTPAVQAAQTALSDAMIARDRECKGGVGKFCREREAAVAERRQALDAAMATVSQTADPQTEAAIKLVAWVSRGVVKPSADDFIMLRLILLALLPQIGGILLMVGRRG
;
A
#
# COMPACT_ATOMS: atom_id res chain seq x y z
N MET A 1 -5.99 -54.57 -12.86
CA MET A 1 -6.42 -55.29 -11.66
C MET A 1 -5.35 -55.09 -10.60
N ALA A 2 -5.59 -54.15 -9.69
CA ALA A 2 -4.81 -53.96 -8.47
C ALA A 2 -5.77 -53.32 -7.47
N ASP A 3 -6.18 -54.10 -6.48
CA ASP A 3 -7.10 -53.72 -5.41
C ASP A 3 -6.34 -52.94 -4.34
N GLU A 4 -6.69 -51.68 -4.14
CA GLU A 4 -6.28 -50.92 -2.95
C GLU A 4 -7.40 -50.99 -1.90
N SER A 5 -7.07 -51.67 -0.80
CA SER A 5 -7.93 -51.94 0.33
C SER A 5 -8.03 -50.73 1.26
N VAL A 6 -9.22 -50.14 1.31
CA VAL A 6 -9.56 -49.09 2.28
C VAL A 6 -9.80 -49.74 3.64
N VAL A 7 -8.79 -49.69 4.52
CA VAL A 7 -8.93 -50.08 5.93
C VAL A 7 -9.52 -48.90 6.71
N ALA A 8 -10.83 -48.96 6.96
CA ALA A 8 -11.51 -48.03 7.85
C ALA A 8 -11.15 -48.34 9.32
N SER A 9 -10.34 -47.46 9.93
CA SER A 9 -9.99 -47.52 11.35
C SER A 9 -11.18 -47.09 12.21
N ILE A 10 -11.90 -48.07 12.77
CA ILE A 10 -12.98 -47.87 13.74
C ILE A 10 -12.36 -47.44 15.07
N ILE A 11 -12.52 -46.16 15.43
CA ILE A 11 -12.15 -45.64 16.75
C ILE A 11 -13.27 -46.03 17.74
N PRO A 12 -12.99 -46.80 18.81
CA PRO A 12 -14.01 -47.17 19.77
C PRO A 12 -14.42 -45.94 20.59
N TRP A 13 -15.71 -45.62 20.54
CA TRP A 13 -16.34 -44.64 21.42
C TRP A 13 -16.14 -45.05 22.88
N ARG A 14 -15.38 -44.26 23.64
CA ARG A 14 -15.27 -44.42 25.10
C ARG A 14 -16.52 -43.85 25.77
N GLU A 15 -17.19 -44.68 26.55
CA GLU A 15 -18.30 -44.27 27.42
C GLU A 15 -17.86 -43.18 28.42
N PRO A 16 -18.68 -42.15 28.63
CA PRO A 16 -18.42 -41.12 29.63
C PRO A 16 -18.54 -41.72 31.04
N LYS A 17 -17.43 -41.75 31.77
CA LYS A 17 -17.39 -42.13 33.19
C LYS A 17 -18.32 -41.22 33.99
N THR A 18 -19.27 -41.83 34.68
CA THR A 18 -20.22 -41.19 35.60
C THR A 18 -19.48 -40.38 36.68
N ALA A 19 -19.86 -39.12 36.80
CA ALA A 19 -19.27 -38.19 37.77
C ALA A 19 -19.65 -38.58 39.20
N LYS A 20 -18.64 -38.73 40.07
CA LYS A 20 -18.84 -38.94 41.51
C LYS A 20 -19.50 -37.70 42.14
N PRO A 21 -20.41 -37.88 43.12
CA PRO A 21 -21.08 -36.77 43.79
C PRO A 21 -20.08 -35.93 44.61
N ARG A 22 -20.14 -34.62 44.38
CA ARG A 22 -19.29 -33.60 45.00
C ARG A 22 -19.59 -33.50 46.50
N PRO A 23 -18.58 -33.50 47.40
CA PRO A 23 -18.82 -33.35 48.84
C PRO A 23 -19.40 -31.96 49.16
N LYS A 24 -20.38 -31.94 50.08
CA LYS A 24 -21.05 -30.74 50.58
C LYS A 24 -20.03 -29.75 51.17
N ARG A 25 -19.93 -28.57 50.56
CA ARG A 25 -19.18 -27.43 51.08
C ARG A 25 -19.79 -27.00 52.41
N THR A 26 -18.97 -26.92 53.46
CA THR A 26 -19.32 -26.30 54.74
C THR A 26 -19.58 -24.79 54.54
N PRO A 27 -20.54 -24.22 55.30
CA PRO A 27 -20.90 -22.81 55.18
C PRO A 27 -19.74 -21.91 55.61
N VAL A 28 -19.31 -21.04 54.71
CA VAL A 28 -18.30 -20.00 54.95
C VAL A 28 -18.88 -18.99 55.93
N VAL A 29 -18.27 -18.90 57.11
CA VAL A 29 -18.53 -17.86 58.11
C VAL A 29 -18.13 -16.51 57.52
N LYS A 30 -19.10 -15.60 57.36
CA LYS A 30 -18.86 -14.23 56.89
C LYS A 30 -17.98 -13.47 57.90
N PRO A 31 -16.83 -12.90 57.50
CA PRO A 31 -16.04 -12.06 58.40
C PRO A 31 -16.74 -10.71 58.66
N ARG A 32 -16.71 -10.32 59.94
CA ARG A 32 -17.26 -9.08 60.51
C ARG A 32 -16.61 -7.83 59.87
N PRO A 33 -17.37 -6.76 59.57
CA PRO A 33 -16.81 -5.56 58.96
C PRO A 33 -15.86 -4.84 59.93
N ARG A 34 -14.62 -4.60 59.49
CA ARG A 34 -13.65 -3.77 60.21
C ARG A 34 -14.00 -2.28 60.06
N PRO A 35 -13.84 -1.46 61.10
CA PRO A 35 -14.09 -0.02 61.05
C PRO A 35 -13.08 0.71 60.16
N LYS A 36 -13.59 1.66 59.37
CA LYS A 36 -12.81 2.50 58.45
C LYS A 36 -11.85 3.42 59.21
N PRO A 37 -10.54 3.45 58.91
CA PRO A 37 -9.66 4.49 59.41
C PRO A 37 -9.94 5.81 58.67
N LYS A 38 -9.96 6.89 59.45
CA LYS A 38 -10.18 8.28 59.01
C LYS A 38 -9.06 8.73 58.06
N LYS A 39 -9.47 9.50 57.05
CA LYS A 39 -8.62 10.24 56.11
C LYS A 39 -7.56 11.05 56.86
N ALA A 40 -6.29 10.75 56.61
CA ALA A 40 -5.21 11.71 56.75
C ALA A 40 -4.84 12.17 55.33
N LYS A 41 -5.08 13.46 55.05
CA LYS A 41 -4.51 14.16 53.90
C LYS A 41 -3.00 14.24 54.12
N ALA A 42 -2.22 13.67 53.21
CA ALA A 42 -0.82 14.03 53.01
C ALA A 42 -0.71 14.44 51.55
N ALA A 43 -0.50 15.74 51.36
CA ALA A 43 -0.04 16.31 50.11
C ALA A 43 1.48 16.21 50.11
N LEU A 44 2.04 15.41 49.22
CA LEU A 44 3.36 15.56 48.60
C LEU A 44 3.50 14.40 47.59
N ASP A 45 4.17 14.66 46.47
CA ASP A 45 4.45 13.77 45.34
C ASP A 45 3.48 13.89 44.16
N ASP A 46 3.38 15.11 43.61
CA ASP A 46 2.63 15.48 42.40
C ASP A 46 3.55 15.93 41.26
N GLU A 47 4.68 15.23 41.01
CA GLU A 47 5.58 15.61 39.91
C GLU A 47 6.26 14.47 39.13
N MET A 48 5.89 13.21 39.36
CA MET A 48 6.58 12.07 38.71
C MET A 48 5.66 11.07 37.99
N LEU A 49 4.43 11.49 37.64
CA LEU A 49 3.47 10.71 36.85
C LEU A 49 2.96 11.42 35.58
N ALA A 50 3.55 12.56 35.21
CA ALA A 50 3.13 13.35 34.04
C ALA A 50 3.70 12.83 32.70
N SER A 51 4.43 11.71 32.67
CA SER A 51 5.06 11.21 31.44
C SER A 51 4.39 9.98 30.81
N GLU A 52 3.32 9.44 31.41
CA GLU A 52 2.69 8.18 30.95
C GLU A 52 1.28 8.34 30.36
N THR A 53 0.77 9.57 30.23
CA THR A 53 -0.60 9.86 29.73
C THR A 53 -0.66 10.43 28.31
N LEU A 54 0.38 10.24 27.50
CA LEU A 54 0.37 10.59 26.06
C LEU A 54 0.04 9.39 25.15
N ILE A 55 -0.76 8.45 25.67
CA ILE A 55 -1.45 7.42 24.88
C ILE A 55 -2.95 7.67 25.03
N MET A 56 -3.55 8.12 23.94
CA MET A 56 -4.94 8.57 23.83
C MET A 56 -5.92 7.43 24.20
N PRO A 57 -6.85 7.61 25.15
CA PRO A 57 -7.79 6.55 25.56
C PRO A 57 -8.89 6.21 24.53
N ASP A 58 -9.02 7.00 23.45
CA ASP A 58 -10.12 6.85 22.48
C ASP A 58 -9.95 5.72 21.44
N PHE A 59 -8.80 5.04 21.39
CA PHE A 59 -8.58 4.01 20.35
C PHE A 59 -9.19 2.64 20.68
N LEU A 60 -9.50 2.35 21.95
CA LEU A 60 -10.04 1.04 22.36
C LEU A 60 -11.58 0.98 22.35
N ASP A 61 -12.28 2.11 22.41
CA ASP A 61 -13.76 2.12 22.32
C ASP A 61 -14.28 1.90 20.90
N TYR A 62 -13.46 2.17 19.86
CA TYR A 62 -13.85 1.93 18.46
C TYR A 62 -13.71 0.45 18.02
N VAL A 63 -13.04 -0.40 18.79
CA VAL A 63 -12.79 -1.81 18.42
C VAL A 63 -13.82 -2.76 19.03
N ASN A 64 -14.64 -2.31 19.98
CA ASN A 64 -15.59 -3.15 20.71
C ASN A 64 -17.07 -2.84 20.44
N GLU A 65 -17.42 -1.95 19.51
CA GLU A 65 -18.81 -1.82 19.08
C GLU A 65 -19.21 -3.03 18.21
N PRO A 66 -20.17 -3.87 18.63
CA PRO A 66 -20.71 -4.92 17.77
C PRO A 66 -21.46 -4.25 16.62
N SER A 67 -20.90 -4.35 15.42
CA SER A 67 -21.49 -3.88 14.18
C SER A 67 -22.90 -4.46 14.00
N THR A 68 -23.91 -3.71 14.41
CA THR A 68 -25.31 -3.98 14.12
C THR A 68 -25.57 -3.43 12.72
N THR A 69 -25.17 -4.16 11.70
CA THR A 69 -25.45 -3.80 10.32
C THR A 69 -26.89 -4.20 9.99
N PRO A 70 -27.76 -3.28 9.52
CA PRO A 70 -29.07 -3.67 9.01
C PRO A 70 -28.90 -4.49 7.73
N ALA A 71 -29.64 -5.61 7.67
CA ALA A 71 -29.76 -6.44 6.50
C ALA A 71 -30.37 -5.63 5.34
N GLY A 72 -29.65 -5.51 4.22
CA GLY A 72 -30.16 -4.81 3.05
C GLY A 72 -29.27 -4.86 1.81
N THR A 73 -29.47 -5.91 0.99
CA THR A 73 -29.28 -5.96 -0.49
C THR A 73 -27.85 -5.99 -1.08
N PRO A 74 -27.68 -6.58 -2.29
CA PRO A 74 -26.60 -7.53 -2.54
C PRO A 74 -25.50 -7.00 -3.48
N ALA A 75 -24.35 -7.66 -3.33
CA ALA A 75 -23.18 -7.67 -4.20
C ALA A 75 -23.49 -7.56 -5.70
N ARG A 76 -23.13 -6.43 -6.30
CA ARG A 76 -22.95 -6.30 -7.76
C ARG A 76 -22.05 -5.11 -8.07
N THR A 77 -20.72 -5.30 -8.09
CA THR A 77 -19.80 -4.40 -8.84
C THR A 77 -18.37 -4.91 -9.04
N GLU A 78 -17.97 -6.09 -8.55
CA GLU A 78 -16.58 -6.57 -8.78
C GLU A 78 -16.36 -7.28 -10.13
N ALA A 79 -17.41 -7.65 -10.87
CA ALA A 79 -17.25 -8.32 -12.17
C ALA A 79 -17.02 -7.37 -13.37
N ALA A 80 -17.14 -6.06 -13.19
CA ALA A 80 -17.00 -5.09 -14.29
C ALA A 80 -15.57 -4.56 -14.47
N ALA A 81 -14.72 -4.64 -13.45
CA ALA A 81 -13.35 -4.11 -13.51
C ALA A 81 -12.35 -5.06 -14.22
N SER A 82 -12.69 -6.34 -14.40
CA SER A 82 -11.78 -7.34 -14.99
C SER A 82 -11.94 -7.55 -16.50
N ALA A 83 -12.91 -6.90 -17.16
CA ALA A 83 -13.17 -7.08 -18.59
C ALA A 83 -12.53 -5.98 -19.48
N ALA A 84 -11.99 -4.91 -18.91
CA ALA A 84 -11.46 -3.77 -19.67
C ALA A 84 -9.99 -3.93 -20.12
N ALA A 85 -9.29 -4.99 -19.71
CA ALA A 85 -7.87 -5.20 -20.01
C ALA A 85 -7.59 -6.04 -21.28
N ALA A 86 -8.62 -6.52 -21.99
CA ALA A 86 -8.45 -7.46 -23.09
C ALA A 86 -9.26 -7.09 -24.34
N ALA A 87 -8.98 -5.94 -24.97
CA ALA A 87 -9.36 -5.68 -26.36
C ALA A 87 -8.59 -4.48 -26.96
N ILE A 88 -7.38 -4.73 -27.45
CA ILE A 88 -6.75 -3.87 -28.47
C ILE A 88 -6.70 -4.69 -29.77
N PRO A 89 -7.65 -4.53 -30.72
CA PRO A 89 -7.47 -5.06 -32.05
C PRO A 89 -6.42 -4.21 -32.78
N ALA A 90 -5.34 -4.85 -33.24
CA ALA A 90 -4.37 -4.26 -34.14
C ALA A 90 -5.05 -3.97 -35.49
N ALA A 91 -5.18 -2.68 -35.85
CA ALA A 91 -5.65 -2.29 -37.16
C ALA A 91 -4.56 -2.51 -38.23
N PRO A 92 -4.88 -3.07 -39.41
CA PRO A 92 -3.93 -3.23 -40.49
C PRO A 92 -3.58 -1.88 -41.12
N SER A 93 -2.29 -1.62 -41.28
CA SER A 93 -1.76 -0.45 -41.97
C SER A 93 -2.02 -0.56 -43.48
N THR A 94 -3.00 0.17 -43.99
CA THR A 94 -3.23 0.31 -45.43
C THR A 94 -2.12 1.20 -46.02
N MET A 95 -1.17 0.60 -46.73
CA MET A 95 -0.23 1.33 -47.59
C MET A 95 -1.01 1.99 -48.72
N ALA A 96 -1.05 3.32 -48.74
CA ALA A 96 -1.56 4.07 -49.87
C ALA A 96 -0.57 4.00 -51.05
N PRO A 97 -1.05 3.85 -52.29
CA PRO A 97 -0.21 3.86 -53.50
C PRO A 97 0.42 5.24 -53.70
N ARG A 98 1.71 5.22 -54.08
CA ARG A 98 2.48 6.40 -54.45
C ARG A 98 2.17 6.73 -55.90
N ASP A 99 1.30 7.71 -56.14
CA ASP A 99 1.05 8.24 -57.48
C ASP A 99 2.30 8.91 -58.04
N ILE A 100 2.77 8.39 -59.17
CA ILE A 100 3.83 8.96 -59.99
C ILE A 100 3.13 9.90 -60.99
N ALA A 101 3.24 11.20 -60.76
CA ALA A 101 2.77 12.20 -61.72
C ALA A 101 3.74 12.29 -62.92
N PRO A 102 3.25 12.33 -64.18
CA PRO A 102 4.08 12.49 -65.35
C PRO A 102 4.56 13.94 -65.51
N ALA A 103 5.80 14.07 -65.99
CA ALA A 103 6.39 15.33 -66.42
C ALA A 103 5.62 15.85 -67.64
N LEU A 104 5.02 17.03 -67.52
CA LEU A 104 4.49 17.79 -68.65
C LEU A 104 5.42 18.95 -68.98
N ASP A 105 5.71 18.98 -70.27
CA ASP A 105 6.65 19.81 -70.99
C ASP A 105 6.19 21.28 -71.05
N GLY A 106 7.18 22.15 -71.26
CA GLY A 106 7.16 23.56 -70.89
C GLY A 106 6.19 24.47 -71.64
N ASP A 107 5.75 25.49 -70.91
CA ASP A 107 5.37 26.78 -71.47
C ASP A 107 5.98 27.89 -70.60
N ILE A 108 6.91 28.64 -71.20
CA ILE A 108 7.66 29.71 -70.55
C ILE A 108 6.76 30.95 -70.50
N VAL A 109 6.05 31.13 -69.39
CA VAL A 109 5.28 32.35 -69.07
C VAL A 109 6.21 33.33 -68.32
N PRO A 110 6.23 34.62 -68.68
CA PRO A 110 7.13 35.61 -68.09
C PRO A 110 6.91 35.79 -66.59
N ALA A 111 8.02 36.00 -65.88
CA ALA A 111 8.16 36.06 -64.43
C ALA A 111 7.21 37.08 -63.77
N SER A 112 6.04 36.60 -63.36
CA SER A 112 5.23 37.25 -62.33
C SER A 112 5.89 36.95 -60.98
N ALA A 113 6.19 37.99 -60.21
CA ALA A 113 6.81 37.87 -58.89
C ALA A 113 6.15 36.75 -58.07
N PRO A 114 6.91 35.82 -57.46
CA PRO A 114 6.33 34.71 -56.72
C PRO A 114 5.52 35.27 -55.56
N VAL A 115 4.19 35.30 -55.74
CA VAL A 115 3.24 35.51 -54.66
C VAL A 115 3.46 34.33 -53.73
N MET A 116 4.25 34.53 -52.67
CA MET A 116 4.47 33.50 -51.67
C MET A 116 3.09 33.04 -51.19
N PRO A 117 2.73 31.75 -51.39
CA PRO A 117 1.45 31.26 -50.94
C PRO A 117 1.40 31.52 -49.44
N ARG A 118 0.51 32.43 -49.04
CA ARG A 118 0.25 32.76 -47.64
C ARG A 118 -0.11 31.43 -46.99
N LYS A 119 0.83 30.86 -46.23
CA LYS A 119 0.69 29.57 -45.56
C LYS A 119 -0.56 29.69 -44.70
N VAL A 120 -1.67 29.11 -45.17
CA VAL A 120 -2.94 29.14 -44.46
C VAL A 120 -2.66 28.33 -43.20
N VAL A 121 -2.53 29.02 -42.08
CA VAL A 121 -2.39 28.39 -40.78
C VAL A 121 -3.73 27.72 -40.51
N GLU A 122 -3.85 26.45 -40.90
CA GLU A 122 -5.00 25.64 -40.52
C GLU A 122 -5.06 25.64 -39.00
N ARG A 123 -6.11 26.28 -38.46
CA ARG A 123 -6.35 26.24 -37.03
C ARG A 123 -6.60 24.77 -36.66
N PRO A 124 -5.89 24.23 -35.66
CA PRO A 124 -6.10 22.86 -35.23
C PRO A 124 -7.57 22.72 -34.82
N ARG A 125 -8.33 21.89 -35.55
CA ARG A 125 -9.70 21.56 -35.18
C ARG A 125 -9.63 20.68 -33.94
N ILE A 126 -9.96 21.24 -32.79
CA ILE A 126 -10.12 20.49 -31.56
C ILE A 126 -11.32 19.56 -31.76
N THR A 127 -11.06 18.27 -31.90
CA THR A 127 -12.10 17.25 -32.00
C THR A 127 -12.63 16.93 -30.60
N ALA A 128 -13.93 16.61 -30.48
CA ALA A 128 -14.53 16.19 -29.21
C ALA A 128 -13.80 14.97 -28.60
N SER A 129 -13.27 14.07 -29.44
CA SER A 129 -12.43 12.95 -29.01
C SER A 129 -11.15 13.39 -28.29
N SER A 130 -10.50 14.45 -28.77
CA SER A 130 -9.30 15.00 -28.11
C SER A 130 -9.61 15.56 -26.73
N ILE A 131 -10.78 16.21 -26.56
CA ILE A 131 -11.21 16.74 -25.27
C ILE A 131 -11.49 15.60 -24.29
N LEU A 132 -12.20 14.56 -24.74
CA LEU A 132 -12.50 13.39 -23.90
C LEU A 132 -11.22 12.65 -23.48
N LEU A 133 -10.26 12.47 -24.39
CA LEU A 133 -8.96 11.87 -24.06
C LEU A 133 -8.16 12.71 -23.05
N GLN A 134 -8.21 14.05 -23.18
CA GLN A 134 -7.57 14.94 -22.22
C GLN A 134 -8.21 14.84 -20.84
N LEU A 135 -9.55 14.83 -20.75
CA LEU A 135 -10.26 14.67 -19.48
C LEU A 135 -9.96 13.32 -18.83
N ALA A 136 -9.94 12.23 -19.60
CA ALA A 136 -9.58 10.91 -19.10
C ALA A 136 -8.13 10.88 -18.58
N ALA A 137 -7.19 11.47 -19.32
CA ALA A 137 -5.79 11.57 -18.88
C ALA A 137 -5.64 12.39 -17.60
N LEU A 138 -6.36 13.51 -17.47
CA LEU A 138 -6.36 14.34 -16.25
C LEU A 138 -6.96 13.60 -15.06
N ALA A 139 -8.05 12.85 -15.26
CA ALA A 139 -8.66 12.03 -14.22
C ALA A 139 -7.70 10.94 -13.73
N LEU A 140 -7.06 10.20 -14.65
CA LEU A 140 -6.07 9.18 -14.31
C LEU A 140 -4.84 9.79 -13.60
N ALA A 141 -4.38 10.96 -14.05
CA ALA A 141 -3.31 11.69 -13.38
C ALA A 141 -3.69 12.09 -11.96
N ALA A 142 -4.91 12.60 -11.75
CA ALA A 142 -5.40 12.97 -10.42
C ALA A 142 -5.48 11.77 -9.47
N VAL A 143 -5.96 10.63 -9.96
CA VAL A 143 -5.98 9.37 -9.19
C VAL A 143 -4.57 8.92 -8.83
N GLY A 144 -3.63 8.94 -9.79
CA GLY A 144 -2.22 8.61 -9.53
C GLY A 144 -1.60 9.53 -8.47
N MET A 145 -1.82 10.84 -8.58
CA MET A 145 -1.36 11.83 -7.60
C MET A 145 -1.92 11.59 -6.21
N ALA A 146 -3.21 11.25 -6.10
CA ALA A 146 -3.83 10.95 -4.81
C ALA A 146 -3.26 9.66 -4.21
N MET A 147 -3.11 8.60 -5.00
CA MET A 147 -2.54 7.31 -4.55
C MET A 147 -1.10 7.47 -4.07
N ASN A 148 -0.26 8.14 -4.87
CA ASN A 148 1.15 8.37 -4.54
C ASN A 148 1.30 9.32 -3.35
N GLY A 149 0.48 10.38 -3.28
CA GLY A 149 0.44 11.31 -2.15
C GLY A 149 0.05 10.62 -0.84
N TRP A 150 -0.98 9.75 -0.88
CA TRP A 150 -1.40 8.95 0.28
C TRP A 150 -0.33 7.97 0.74
N PHE A 151 0.29 7.24 -0.20
CA PHE A 151 1.38 6.32 0.14
C PHE A 151 2.59 7.04 0.68
N ALA A 152 2.93 8.22 0.15
CA ALA A 152 4.00 9.04 0.71
C ALA A 152 3.65 9.51 2.13
N HIS A 153 2.40 9.93 2.37
CA HIS A 153 1.93 10.32 3.70
C HIS A 153 2.12 9.23 4.76
N SER A 154 1.83 7.98 4.42
CA SER A 154 1.94 6.85 5.36
C SER A 154 3.38 6.52 5.77
N LEU A 155 4.39 7.11 5.12
CA LEU A 155 5.80 6.98 5.51
C LEU A 155 6.22 7.94 6.63
N GLY A 156 5.36 8.91 6.96
CA GLY A 156 5.60 9.79 8.09
C GLY A 156 5.53 9.04 9.40
N SER A 157 6.61 9.08 10.20
CA SER A 157 6.60 8.57 11.58
C SER A 157 5.72 9.39 12.52
N ASN A 158 5.36 10.61 12.12
CA ASN A 158 4.40 11.48 12.79
C ASN A 158 3.57 12.25 11.75
N SER A 159 2.51 12.91 12.21
CA SER A 159 1.57 13.62 11.34
C SER A 159 2.25 14.69 10.47
N THR A 160 3.18 15.48 11.03
CA THR A 160 3.90 16.53 10.30
C THR A 160 4.77 15.95 9.19
N ALA A 161 5.55 14.90 9.48
CA ALA A 161 6.36 14.20 8.49
C ALA A 161 5.49 13.60 7.37
N GLY A 162 4.33 13.05 7.73
CA GLY A 162 3.37 12.54 6.75
C GLY A 162 2.91 13.63 5.78
N TRP A 163 2.52 14.81 6.27
CA TRP A 163 2.12 15.92 5.38
C TRP A 163 3.26 16.41 4.48
N MET A 164 4.50 16.41 4.98
CA MET A 164 5.67 16.74 4.16
C MET A 164 5.89 15.71 3.05
N PHE A 165 5.81 14.42 3.36
CA PHE A 165 5.94 13.37 2.34
C PHE A 165 4.79 13.38 1.34
N LEU A 166 3.56 13.66 1.78
CA LEU A 166 2.41 13.86 0.87
C LEU A 166 2.70 14.97 -0.14
N ALA A 167 3.17 16.12 0.34
CA ALA A 167 3.51 17.25 -0.52
C ALA A 167 4.63 16.90 -1.51
N VAL A 168 5.66 16.18 -1.07
CA VAL A 168 6.73 15.67 -1.95
C VAL A 168 6.17 14.72 -3.00
N GLY A 169 5.29 13.80 -2.63
CA GLY A 169 4.65 12.85 -3.53
C GLY A 169 3.86 13.54 -4.64
N VAL A 170 2.94 14.44 -4.26
CA VAL A 170 2.13 15.21 -5.23
C VAL A 170 3.01 16.08 -6.11
N THR A 171 4.05 16.72 -5.55
CA THR A 171 4.97 17.56 -6.34
C THR A 171 5.77 16.74 -7.33
N ALA A 172 6.25 15.55 -6.94
CA ALA A 172 6.98 14.65 -7.83
C ALA A 172 6.13 14.23 -9.04
N ASP A 173 4.85 13.92 -8.82
CA ASP A 173 3.93 13.58 -9.90
C ASP A 173 3.64 14.76 -10.84
N LEU A 174 3.45 15.97 -10.29
CA LEU A 174 3.30 17.19 -11.10
C LEU A 174 4.54 17.42 -11.98
N VAL A 175 5.74 17.24 -11.42
CA VAL A 175 6.99 17.35 -12.19
C VAL A 175 7.07 16.26 -13.26
N ALA A 176 6.68 15.02 -12.95
CA ALA A 176 6.68 13.91 -13.90
C ALA A 176 5.71 14.15 -15.08
N LEU A 177 4.60 14.86 -14.86
CA LEU A 177 3.63 15.19 -15.91
C LEU A 177 4.08 16.38 -16.77
N VAL A 178 4.67 17.41 -16.18
CA VAL A 178 5.02 18.65 -16.88
C VAL A 178 6.37 18.56 -17.60
N MET A 179 7.36 17.87 -17.00
CA MET A 179 8.74 17.90 -17.52
C MET A 179 8.94 17.36 -18.93
N PRO A 180 8.25 16.29 -19.40
CA PRO A 180 8.44 15.79 -20.77
C PRO A 180 8.16 16.88 -21.82
N THR A 181 7.12 17.68 -21.59
CA THR A 181 6.74 18.77 -22.51
C THR A 181 7.79 19.88 -22.51
N CYS A 182 8.29 20.26 -21.32
CA CYS A 182 9.34 21.28 -21.20
C CYS A 182 10.67 20.79 -21.80
N ALA A 183 11.09 19.56 -21.51
CA ALA A 183 12.29 18.94 -22.05
C ALA A 183 12.23 18.81 -23.58
N ALA A 184 11.07 18.42 -24.12
CA ALA A 184 10.86 18.33 -25.58
C ALA A 184 10.95 19.71 -26.26
N ARG A 185 10.37 20.76 -25.66
CA ARG A 185 10.48 22.14 -26.18
C ARG A 185 11.93 22.65 -26.15
N LEU A 186 12.65 22.42 -25.05
CA LEU A 186 14.08 22.78 -24.94
C LEU A 186 14.93 22.02 -25.96
N TRP A 187 14.60 20.75 -26.21
CA TRP A 187 15.26 19.93 -27.21
C TRP A 187 15.05 20.50 -28.62
N GLN A 188 13.82 20.90 -28.96
CA GLN A 188 13.50 21.55 -30.24
C GLN A 188 14.19 22.92 -30.39
N GLY A 189 14.29 23.69 -29.30
CA GLY A 189 15.02 24.96 -29.23
C GLY A 189 16.56 24.83 -29.28
N ARG A 190 17.10 23.63 -29.53
CA ARG A 190 18.54 23.31 -29.56
C ARG A 190 19.29 23.51 -28.23
N HIS A 191 18.59 23.75 -27.12
CA HIS A 191 19.18 23.78 -25.78
C HIS A 191 19.37 22.36 -25.22
N ARG A 192 20.27 21.58 -25.84
CA ARG A 192 20.45 20.14 -25.58
C ARG A 192 20.81 19.83 -24.13
N ALA A 193 21.67 20.62 -23.48
CA ALA A 193 22.09 20.38 -22.10
C ALA A 193 20.93 20.53 -21.10
N SER A 194 20.14 21.60 -21.21
CA SER A 194 18.96 21.82 -20.37
C SER A 194 17.88 20.78 -20.63
N ALA A 195 17.70 20.37 -21.89
CA ALA A 195 16.78 19.30 -22.25
C ALA A 195 17.19 17.96 -21.65
N LEU A 196 18.49 17.59 -21.70
CA LEU A 196 19.01 16.39 -21.04
C LEU A 196 18.73 16.42 -19.53
N THR A 197 18.99 17.56 -18.88
CA THR A 197 18.70 17.73 -17.45
C THR A 197 17.21 17.52 -17.15
N GLY A 198 16.32 18.09 -17.98
CA GLY A 198 14.88 17.88 -17.86
C GLY A 198 14.46 16.41 -18.03
N TRP A 199 15.06 15.70 -18.98
CA TRP A 199 14.83 14.26 -19.18
C TRP A 199 15.35 13.42 -18.00
N THR A 200 16.51 13.75 -17.42
CA THR A 200 17.04 13.07 -16.24
C THR A 200 16.14 13.27 -15.03
N VAL A 201 15.71 14.51 -14.78
CA VAL A 201 14.78 14.85 -13.69
C VAL A 201 13.47 14.10 -13.87
N TRP A 202 12.92 14.13 -15.09
CA TRP A 202 11.70 13.40 -15.42
C TRP A 202 11.84 11.92 -15.10
N LEU A 203 12.92 11.28 -15.57
CA LEU A 203 13.16 9.86 -15.34
C LEU A 203 13.20 9.53 -13.84
N MET A 204 13.90 10.33 -13.03
CA MET A 204 13.97 10.14 -11.58
C MET A 204 12.58 10.27 -10.91
N THR A 205 11.83 11.32 -11.24
CA THR A 205 10.47 11.51 -10.71
C THR A 205 9.49 10.43 -11.18
N PHE A 206 9.66 9.94 -12.41
CA PHE A 206 8.87 8.84 -12.96
C PHE A 206 9.14 7.53 -12.22
N VAL A 207 10.41 7.19 -11.98
CA VAL A 207 10.77 6.02 -11.17
C VAL A 207 10.19 6.13 -9.76
N PHE A 208 10.25 7.32 -9.14
CA PHE A 208 9.62 7.56 -7.85
C PHE A 208 8.11 7.32 -7.87
N ALA A 209 7.41 7.92 -8.84
CA ALA A 209 5.95 7.78 -9.00
C ALA A 209 5.54 6.31 -9.21
N VAL A 210 6.29 5.58 -10.04
CA VAL A 210 6.07 4.14 -10.26
C VAL A 210 6.31 3.34 -8.98
N THR A 211 7.39 3.64 -8.24
CA THR A 211 7.70 2.95 -6.98
C THR A 211 6.63 3.22 -5.92
N ALA A 212 6.14 4.45 -5.83
CA ALA A 212 5.04 4.83 -4.94
C ALA A 212 3.73 4.13 -5.33
N GLY A 213 3.40 4.07 -6.62
CA GLY A 213 2.21 3.38 -7.12
C GLY A 213 2.26 1.88 -6.87
N ILE A 214 3.43 1.24 -7.05
CA ILE A 214 3.65 -0.16 -6.66
C ILE A 214 3.42 -0.33 -5.17
N GLY A 215 4.00 0.54 -4.34
CA GLY A 215 3.83 0.53 -2.88
C GLY A 215 2.37 0.67 -2.43
N PHE A 216 1.58 1.53 -3.08
CA PHE A 216 0.16 1.65 -2.80
C PHE A 216 -0.63 0.40 -3.23
N ALA A 217 -0.40 -0.08 -4.45
CA ALA A 217 -1.08 -1.27 -4.97
C ALA A 217 -0.76 -2.48 -4.09
N SER A 218 0.49 -2.57 -3.64
CA SER A 218 0.97 -3.65 -2.81
C SER A 218 0.42 -3.60 -1.39
N THR A 219 0.30 -2.43 -0.75
CA THR A 219 -0.38 -2.32 0.56
C THR A 219 -1.85 -2.72 0.46
N ASN A 220 -2.57 -2.28 -0.57
CA ASN A 220 -3.98 -2.66 -0.75
C ASN A 220 -4.16 -4.16 -1.04
N ILE A 221 -3.29 -4.74 -1.87
CA ILE A 221 -3.29 -6.20 -2.10
C ILE A 221 -2.93 -6.93 -0.82
N SER A 222 -1.96 -6.43 -0.05
CA SER A 222 -1.56 -7.02 1.23
C SER A 222 -2.73 -6.95 2.21
N ASP A 223 -3.43 -5.83 2.35
CA ASP A 223 -4.58 -5.71 3.24
C ASP A 223 -5.72 -6.65 2.85
N VAL A 224 -6.02 -6.78 1.55
CA VAL A 224 -7.05 -7.72 1.08
C VAL A 224 -6.60 -9.18 1.26
N THR A 225 -5.33 -9.49 0.98
CA THR A 225 -4.78 -10.83 1.16
C THR A 225 -4.62 -11.17 2.63
N LEU A 226 -4.35 -10.22 3.52
CA LEU A 226 -4.24 -10.39 4.96
C LEU A 226 -5.63 -10.45 5.60
N ALA A 227 -6.61 -9.70 5.11
CA ALA A 227 -8.02 -9.86 5.45
C ALA A 227 -8.60 -11.19 4.94
N ARG A 228 -8.08 -11.72 3.83
CA ARG A 228 -8.38 -13.09 3.38
C ARG A 228 -7.56 -14.12 4.15
N ALA A 229 -6.30 -13.86 4.48
CA ALA A 229 -5.43 -14.78 5.22
C ALA A 229 -5.84 -14.88 6.68
N SER A 230 -6.40 -13.83 7.28
CA SER A 230 -7.06 -13.91 8.58
C SER A 230 -8.30 -14.79 8.52
N ARG A 231 -8.95 -14.89 7.36
CA ARG A 231 -10.01 -15.88 7.08
C ARG A 231 -9.46 -17.26 6.65
N VAL A 232 -8.23 -17.35 6.15
CA VAL A 232 -7.69 -18.54 5.45
C VAL A 232 -6.55 -19.24 6.21
N THR A 233 -5.93 -18.62 7.22
CA THR A 233 -5.01 -19.26 8.16
C THR A 233 -5.67 -19.37 9.55
N PRO A 234 -6.56 -20.35 9.75
CA PRO A 234 -7.14 -20.63 11.06
C PRO A 234 -6.08 -20.77 12.17
N ALA A 235 -4.83 -21.06 11.81
CA ALA A 235 -3.68 -21.08 12.72
C ALA A 235 -3.36 -19.71 13.36
N VAL A 236 -3.33 -18.59 12.59
CA VAL A 236 -3.01 -17.26 13.16
C VAL A 236 -4.15 -16.77 14.04
N GLN A 237 -5.39 -16.95 13.58
CA GLN A 237 -6.57 -16.60 14.37
C GLN A 237 -6.66 -17.44 15.64
N ALA A 238 -6.39 -18.75 15.57
CA ALA A 238 -6.33 -19.61 16.76
C ALA A 238 -5.21 -19.19 17.73
N ALA A 239 -4.04 -18.78 17.23
CA ALA A 239 -2.94 -18.30 18.06
C ALA A 239 -3.27 -16.95 18.74
N GLN A 240 -3.91 -16.01 18.04
CA GLN A 240 -4.37 -14.74 18.61
C GLN A 240 -5.43 -14.95 19.70
N THR A 241 -6.44 -15.78 19.43
CA THR A 241 -7.47 -16.13 20.42
C THR A 241 -6.84 -16.84 21.63
N ALA A 242 -5.88 -17.75 21.41
CA ALA A 242 -5.19 -18.40 22.51
C ALA A 242 -4.33 -17.44 23.34
N LEU A 243 -3.74 -16.42 22.72
CA LEU A 243 -2.98 -15.38 23.41
C LEU A 243 -3.90 -14.49 24.25
N SER A 244 -5.03 -14.03 23.68
CA SER A 244 -5.98 -13.18 24.41
C SER A 244 -6.60 -13.93 25.59
N ASP A 245 -6.97 -15.20 25.41
CA ASP A 245 -7.46 -16.07 26.48
C ASP A 245 -6.41 -16.25 27.59
N ALA A 246 -5.13 -16.45 27.22
CA ALA A 246 -4.04 -16.57 28.18
C ALA A 246 -3.81 -15.26 28.97
N MET A 247 -3.91 -14.10 28.31
CA MET A 247 -3.81 -12.79 28.96
C MET A 247 -4.95 -12.54 29.94
N ILE A 248 -6.20 -12.85 29.55
CA ILE A 248 -7.36 -12.75 30.44
C ILE A 248 -7.21 -13.68 31.65
N ALA A 249 -6.71 -14.90 31.46
CA ALA A 249 -6.44 -15.84 32.54
C ALA A 249 -5.36 -15.32 33.49
N ARG A 250 -4.25 -14.80 32.95
CA ARG A 250 -3.19 -14.13 33.73
C ARG A 250 -3.77 -12.98 34.56
N ASP A 251 -4.54 -12.08 33.95
CA ASP A 251 -5.06 -10.89 34.64
C ASP A 251 -6.03 -11.25 35.78
N ARG A 252 -6.79 -12.34 35.63
CA ARG A 252 -7.67 -12.84 36.70
C ARG A 252 -6.88 -13.41 37.88
N GLU A 253 -5.80 -14.14 37.61
CA GLU A 253 -4.99 -14.79 38.65
C GLU A 253 -3.98 -13.84 39.31
N CYS A 254 -3.45 -12.86 38.57
CA CYS A 254 -2.47 -11.89 39.06
C CYS A 254 -3.07 -10.70 39.81
N LYS A 255 -4.41 -10.50 39.79
CA LYS A 255 -5.10 -9.44 40.56
C LYS A 255 -4.82 -9.47 42.07
N GLY A 256 -4.48 -10.64 42.61
CA GLY A 256 -4.12 -10.84 44.02
C GLY A 256 -2.65 -10.68 44.36
N GLY A 257 -1.80 -10.28 43.39
CA GLY A 257 -0.35 -10.19 43.52
C GLY A 257 0.41 -11.29 42.76
N VAL A 258 1.73 -11.13 42.68
CA VAL A 258 2.62 -12.02 41.89
C VAL A 258 2.96 -13.28 42.68
N GLY A 259 2.01 -14.23 42.72
CA GLY A 259 2.20 -15.57 43.29
C GLY A 259 2.77 -16.59 42.29
N LYS A 260 2.97 -17.84 42.75
CA LYS A 260 3.44 -18.95 41.90
C LYS A 260 2.58 -19.14 40.64
N PHE A 261 1.25 -19.10 40.80
CA PHE A 261 0.31 -19.23 39.68
C PHE A 261 0.41 -18.07 38.68
N CYS A 262 0.59 -16.85 39.17
CA CYS A 262 0.77 -15.68 38.29
C CYS A 262 2.01 -15.84 37.39
N ARG A 263 3.15 -16.30 37.95
CA ARG A 263 4.36 -16.58 37.16
C ARG A 263 4.18 -17.70 36.14
N GLU A 264 3.45 -18.77 36.50
CA GLU A 264 3.11 -19.85 35.56
C GLU A 264 2.23 -19.34 34.41
N ARG A 265 1.28 -18.43 34.67
CA ARG A 265 0.46 -17.78 33.63
C ARG A 265 1.26 -16.82 32.76
N GLU A 266 2.19 -16.07 33.34
CA GLU A 266 3.10 -15.21 32.59
C GLU A 266 3.96 -16.03 31.63
N ALA A 267 4.48 -17.18 32.07
CA ALA A 267 5.20 -18.12 31.19
C ALA A 267 4.31 -18.64 30.06
N ALA A 268 3.05 -19.00 30.36
CA ALA A 268 2.09 -19.42 29.34
C ALA A 268 1.78 -18.30 28.33
N VAL A 269 1.65 -17.04 28.77
CA VAL A 269 1.47 -15.89 27.85
C VAL A 269 2.71 -15.72 26.97
N ALA A 270 3.91 -15.84 27.53
CA ALA A 270 5.15 -15.76 26.76
C ALA A 270 5.25 -16.87 25.69
N GLU A 271 4.89 -18.11 26.05
CA GLU A 271 4.84 -19.24 25.12
C GLU A 271 3.82 -19.00 23.99
N ARG A 272 2.61 -18.53 24.31
CA ARG A 272 1.59 -18.21 23.30
C ARG A 272 1.98 -17.05 22.41
N ARG A 273 2.72 -16.08 22.95
CA ARG A 273 3.26 -14.96 22.17
C ARG A 273 4.30 -15.46 21.18
N GLN A 274 5.24 -16.30 21.62
CA GLN A 274 6.22 -16.92 20.73
C GLN A 274 5.57 -17.78 19.64
N ALA A 275 4.50 -18.52 19.96
CA ALA A 275 3.74 -19.29 18.98
C ALA A 275 3.03 -18.39 17.95
N LEU A 276 2.48 -17.26 18.38
CA LEU A 276 1.91 -16.26 17.47
C LEU A 276 2.98 -15.65 16.57
N ASP A 277 4.14 -15.28 17.12
CA ASP A 277 5.26 -14.71 16.37
C ASP A 277 5.79 -15.72 15.32
N ALA A 278 5.88 -17.00 15.65
CA ALA A 278 6.27 -18.05 14.71
C ALA A 278 5.25 -18.25 13.58
N ALA A 279 3.95 -18.21 13.91
CA ALA A 279 2.88 -18.27 12.91
C ALA A 279 2.90 -17.04 12.00
N MET A 280 3.09 -15.84 12.56
CA MET A 280 3.25 -14.60 11.80
C MET A 280 4.52 -14.62 10.95
N ALA A 281 5.63 -15.16 11.44
CA ALA A 281 6.87 -15.30 10.67
C ALA A 281 6.67 -16.19 9.43
N THR A 282 5.95 -17.31 9.59
CA THR A 282 5.62 -18.22 8.48
C THR A 282 4.74 -17.52 7.43
N VAL A 283 3.75 -16.73 7.88
CA VAL A 283 2.93 -15.91 6.97
C VAL A 283 3.77 -14.81 6.32
N SER A 284 4.64 -14.11 7.06
CA SER A 284 5.48 -13.05 6.51
C SER A 284 6.44 -13.55 5.42
N GLN A 285 7.00 -14.77 5.59
CA GLN A 285 7.85 -15.41 4.58
C GLN A 285 7.08 -15.77 3.30
N THR A 286 5.77 -15.96 3.39
CA THR A 286 4.90 -16.25 2.25
C THR A 286 4.16 -15.02 1.72
N ALA A 287 4.19 -13.91 2.46
CA ALA A 287 3.35 -12.74 2.24
C ALA A 287 4.13 -11.43 2.08
N ASP A 288 5.34 -11.45 1.52
CA ASP A 288 5.87 -10.27 0.82
C ASP A 288 5.66 -10.40 -0.70
N PRO A 289 4.40 -10.38 -1.18
CA PRO A 289 4.11 -10.40 -2.60
C PRO A 289 4.62 -9.14 -3.29
N GLN A 290 4.92 -8.07 -2.54
CA GLN A 290 5.36 -6.80 -3.09
C GLN A 290 6.74 -6.95 -3.71
N THR A 291 7.65 -7.51 -2.93
CA THR A 291 9.04 -7.65 -3.34
C THR A 291 9.18 -8.78 -4.35
N GLU A 292 8.42 -9.87 -4.19
CA GLU A 292 8.43 -10.95 -5.19
C GLU A 292 7.84 -10.52 -6.54
N ALA A 293 6.74 -9.76 -6.57
CA ALA A 293 6.17 -9.24 -7.81
C ALA A 293 7.09 -8.22 -8.48
N ALA A 294 7.72 -7.33 -7.72
CA ALA A 294 8.69 -6.37 -8.24
C ALA A 294 9.94 -7.08 -8.81
N ILE A 295 10.46 -8.09 -8.10
CA ILE A 295 11.55 -8.93 -8.59
C ILE A 295 11.14 -9.64 -9.89
N LYS A 296 9.95 -10.24 -9.95
CA LYS A 296 9.43 -10.89 -11.16
C LYS A 296 9.26 -9.92 -12.32
N LEU A 297 8.78 -8.71 -12.06
CA LEU A 297 8.59 -7.69 -13.09
C LEU A 297 9.95 -7.20 -13.62
N VAL A 298 10.91 -6.90 -12.74
CA VAL A 298 12.26 -6.50 -13.18
C VAL A 298 12.99 -7.64 -13.88
N ALA A 299 12.87 -8.87 -13.39
CA ALA A 299 13.41 -10.06 -14.06
C ALA A 299 12.75 -10.23 -15.44
N TRP A 300 11.44 -10.04 -15.56
CA TRP A 300 10.73 -10.13 -16.84
C TRP A 300 11.16 -9.02 -17.81
N VAL A 301 11.18 -7.76 -17.37
CA VAL A 301 11.61 -6.61 -18.19
C VAL A 301 13.07 -6.77 -18.63
N SER A 302 13.94 -7.25 -17.73
CA SER A 302 15.35 -7.50 -18.03
C SER A 302 15.61 -8.81 -18.78
N ARG A 303 14.56 -9.56 -19.15
CA ARG A 303 14.67 -10.90 -19.74
C ARG A 303 15.57 -11.86 -18.94
N GLY A 304 15.58 -11.71 -17.62
CA GLY A 304 16.34 -12.51 -16.67
C GLY A 304 17.81 -12.12 -16.51
N VAL A 305 18.27 -11.04 -17.17
CA VAL A 305 19.65 -10.55 -17.04
C VAL A 305 19.92 -9.97 -15.66
N VAL A 306 18.90 -9.34 -15.05
CA VAL A 306 19.00 -8.76 -13.70
C VAL A 306 18.13 -9.57 -12.74
N LYS A 307 18.73 -10.03 -11.64
CA LYS A 307 18.05 -10.69 -10.51
C LYS A 307 18.16 -9.79 -9.29
N PRO A 308 17.34 -8.74 -9.19
CA PRO A 308 17.37 -7.85 -8.03
C PRO A 308 16.96 -8.65 -6.78
N SER A 309 17.61 -8.35 -5.67
CA SER A 309 17.22 -8.81 -4.35
C SER A 309 16.18 -7.88 -3.72
N ALA A 310 15.55 -8.34 -2.63
CA ALA A 310 14.65 -7.50 -1.85
C ALA A 310 15.36 -6.25 -1.30
N ASP A 311 16.61 -6.41 -0.86
CA ASP A 311 17.42 -5.33 -0.29
C ASP A 311 17.70 -4.22 -1.32
N ASP A 312 17.83 -4.57 -2.61
CA ASP A 312 18.07 -3.60 -3.69
C ASP A 312 16.91 -2.60 -3.83
N PHE A 313 15.66 -3.05 -3.67
CA PHE A 313 14.49 -2.17 -3.75
C PHE A 313 14.39 -1.24 -2.54
N ILE A 314 14.75 -1.71 -1.36
CA ILE A 314 14.82 -0.89 -0.14
C ILE A 314 15.87 0.20 -0.33
N MET A 315 17.07 -0.16 -0.81
CA MET A 315 18.15 0.79 -1.06
C MET A 315 17.80 1.80 -2.15
N LEU A 316 17.21 1.34 -3.27
CA LEU A 316 16.75 2.21 -4.35
C LEU A 316 15.76 3.26 -3.82
N ARG A 317 14.77 2.83 -3.02
CA ARG A 317 13.78 3.72 -2.42
C ARG A 317 14.43 4.77 -1.51
N LEU A 318 15.38 4.36 -0.66
CA LEU A 318 16.11 5.27 0.22
C LEU A 318 16.91 6.31 -0.59
N ILE A 319 17.59 5.88 -1.65
CA ILE A 319 18.33 6.76 -2.55
C ILE A 319 17.40 7.78 -3.22
N LEU A 320 16.26 7.34 -3.73
CA LEU A 320 15.27 8.22 -4.36
C LEU A 320 14.71 9.26 -3.39
N LEU A 321 14.34 8.85 -2.18
CA LEU A 321 13.84 9.76 -1.14
C LEU A 321 14.89 10.79 -0.71
N ALA A 322 16.17 10.41 -0.67
CA ALA A 322 17.27 11.31 -0.31
C ALA A 322 17.61 12.31 -1.44
N LEU A 323 17.55 11.87 -2.69
CA LEU A 323 17.93 12.70 -3.86
C LEU A 323 16.84 13.68 -4.29
N LEU A 324 15.56 13.34 -4.12
CA LEU A 324 14.42 14.16 -4.56
C LEU A 324 14.50 15.63 -4.08
N PRO A 325 14.72 15.90 -2.78
CA PRO A 325 14.84 17.28 -2.30
C PRO A 325 16.04 18.03 -2.89
N GLN A 326 17.17 17.33 -3.10
CA GLN A 326 18.40 17.93 -3.62
C GLN A 326 18.25 18.34 -5.09
N ILE A 327 17.60 17.48 -5.90
CA ILE A 327 17.31 17.75 -7.30
C ILE A 327 16.35 18.95 -7.43
N GLY A 328 15.37 19.06 -6.53
CA GLY A 328 14.48 20.23 -6.46
C GLY A 328 15.24 21.56 -6.31
N GLY A 329 16.26 21.59 -5.45
CA GLY A 329 17.13 22.76 -5.28
C GLY A 329 17.93 23.11 -6.55
N ILE A 330 18.48 22.11 -7.24
CA ILE A 330 19.24 22.31 -8.48
C ILE A 330 18.34 22.85 -9.60
N LEU A 331 17.12 22.31 -9.74
CA LEU A 331 16.14 22.78 -10.72
C LEU A 331 15.78 24.25 -10.54
N LEU A 332 15.59 24.69 -9.29
CA LEU A 332 15.32 26.10 -8.99
C LEU A 332 16.49 27.01 -9.38
N MET A 333 17.74 26.56 -9.19
CA MET A 333 18.91 27.32 -9.62
C MET A 333 19.05 27.41 -11.14
N VAL A 334 18.75 26.32 -11.88
CA VAL A 334 18.84 26.30 -13.35
C VAL A 334 17.69 27.09 -13.97
N GLY A 335 16.47 26.96 -13.44
CA GLY A 335 15.29 27.68 -13.93
C GLY A 335 15.39 29.20 -13.79
N ARG A 336 16.18 29.71 -12.85
CA ARG A 336 16.38 31.16 -12.66
C ARG A 336 17.34 31.81 -13.67
N ARG A 337 18.07 31.02 -14.46
CA ARG A 337 19.07 31.51 -15.43
C ARG A 337 18.63 31.36 -16.89
N GLY A 338 17.47 30.77 -17.15
CA GLY A 338 16.90 30.55 -18.47
C GLY A 338 15.85 31.59 -18.85
#